data_AF-A0A1I8B8M5-F1
#
_entry.id   AF-A0A1I8B8M5-F1
#
_cell.length_a   1.000
_cell.length_b   1.000
_cell.length_c   1.000
_cell.angle_alpha   90.00
_cell.angle_beta   90.00
_cell.angle_gamma   90.00
#
_symmetry.space_group_name_H-M   'P 1'
#
loop_
_entity.id
_entity.type
_entity.pdbx_description
1 polymer ?
#
loop_
_entity_poly.entity_id
_entity_poly.type
_entity_poly.pdbx_seq_one_letter_code
_entity_poly.pdbx_strand_id
1 'polypeptide(L)'
;MSNIQCAQCNKSSACNADPYFESQLFCLEKDFTKWKQNKGKRVCEIGFCFIGVDKNELVQGCGKCTEQQNLTKCINCSTPLCNTNEILHSPIKCFHQNTNFQQKTNKTCHHIYDSCYIARDIFWRVEQNCGECPTKYKNCVKCNNSDFCNKESLIPLITTNKITKTSLITTTIKNKENKTISRKSLANSNKFKINAGIFLIFIFELIISFFDYIRL
;
A
#
# COMPACT_ATOMS: atom_id res chain seq x y z
N MET A 1 -0.99 41.63 10.84
CA MET A 1 -1.90 41.33 11.97
C MET A 1 -1.11 40.56 13.02
N SER A 2 -1.16 40.99 14.29
CA SER A 2 -0.37 40.37 15.36
C SER A 2 -0.81 38.93 15.65
N ASN A 3 0.16 38.09 16.00
CA ASN A 3 0.02 36.67 16.35
C ASN A 3 -0.27 36.48 17.86
N ILE A 4 -1.03 37.40 18.44
CA ILE A 4 -1.26 37.45 19.89
C ILE A 4 -2.52 36.64 20.23
N GLN A 5 -2.37 35.75 21.20
CA GLN A 5 -3.47 34.98 21.78
C GLN A 5 -4.22 35.85 22.81
N CYS A 6 -5.54 35.73 22.85
CA CYS A 6 -6.39 36.53 23.72
C CYS A 6 -7.38 35.64 24.47
N ALA A 7 -7.44 35.84 25.78
CA ALA A 7 -8.46 35.26 26.66
C ALA A 7 -9.30 36.39 27.23
N GLN A 8 -10.61 36.31 27.03
CA GLN A 8 -11.54 37.29 27.58
C GLN A 8 -12.03 36.80 28.96
N CYS A 9 -11.84 37.63 29.98
CA CYS A 9 -12.28 37.36 31.33
C CYS A 9 -13.24 38.47 31.81
N ASN A 10 -14.45 38.09 32.25
CA ASN A 10 -15.51 39.06 32.54
C ASN A 10 -16.09 38.94 33.97
N LYS A 11 -15.64 38.00 34.80
CA LYS A 11 -16.41 37.56 35.99
C LYS A 11 -15.64 37.36 37.30
N SER A 12 -14.37 37.75 37.44
CA SER A 12 -13.66 37.62 38.73
C SER A 12 -12.62 38.72 38.97
N SER A 13 -12.34 39.00 40.24
CA SER A 13 -11.20 39.84 40.65
C SER A 13 -9.89 39.22 40.19
N ALA A 14 -8.98 40.04 39.63
CA ALA A 14 -7.69 39.59 39.09
C ALA A 14 -7.80 38.53 37.97
N CYS A 15 -8.88 38.53 37.19
CA CYS A 15 -9.05 37.58 36.09
C CYS A 15 -8.03 37.75 34.95
N ASN A 16 -7.35 38.90 34.90
CA ASN A 16 -6.26 39.19 33.96
C ASN A 16 -4.89 38.68 34.45
N ALA A 17 -4.84 37.81 35.46
CA ALA A 17 -3.60 37.21 35.94
C ALA A 17 -3.12 36.09 35.00
N ASP A 18 -1.80 35.88 34.94
CA ASP A 18 -1.16 34.85 34.10
C ASP A 18 -1.77 33.44 34.27
N PRO A 19 -2.07 32.96 35.50
CA PRO A 19 -2.66 31.63 35.68
C PRO A 19 -4.03 31.46 35.00
N TYR A 20 -4.81 32.54 34.90
CA TYR A 20 -6.07 32.49 34.16
C TYR A 20 -5.80 32.27 32.67
N PHE A 21 -4.87 33.01 32.09
CA PHE A 21 -4.53 32.89 30.68
C PHE A 21 -3.93 31.51 30.35
N GLU A 22 -2.99 31.03 31.16
CA GLU A 22 -2.27 29.75 30.96
C GLU A 22 -3.19 28.53 31.08
N SER A 23 -4.26 28.62 31.88
CA SER A 23 -5.26 27.55 32.02
C SER A 23 -6.28 27.49 30.87
N GLN A 24 -6.31 28.49 29.99
CA GLN A 24 -7.27 28.49 28.89
C GLN A 24 -6.91 27.48 27.80
N LEU A 25 -7.94 26.86 27.23
CA LEU A 25 -7.79 25.94 26.12
C LEU A 25 -7.60 26.71 24.82
N PHE A 26 -6.36 26.82 24.36
CA PHE A 26 -6.06 27.22 22.98
C PHE A 26 -5.81 25.99 22.12
N CYS A 27 -6.38 25.96 20.92
CA CYS A 27 -6.16 24.89 19.95
C CYS A 27 -5.19 25.34 18.86
N LEU A 28 -4.56 24.40 18.18
CA LEU A 28 -3.88 24.70 16.93
C LEU A 28 -4.92 24.83 15.82
N GLU A 29 -4.70 25.79 14.92
CA GLU A 29 -5.58 26.10 13.80
C GLU A 29 -4.83 25.95 12.49
N LYS A 30 -5.41 25.13 11.60
CA LYS A 30 -4.96 24.94 10.24
C LYS A 30 -6.17 24.66 9.36
N ASP A 31 -6.42 25.56 8.43
CA ASP A 31 -7.42 25.39 7.36
C ASP A 31 -6.71 25.08 6.04
N PHE A 32 -7.48 24.68 5.02
CA PHE A 32 -7.00 24.34 3.68
C PHE A 32 -6.18 25.44 2.99
N THR A 33 -6.41 26.69 3.38
CA THR A 33 -5.76 27.85 2.73
C THR A 33 -4.41 28.19 3.37
N LYS A 34 -4.12 27.61 4.55
CA LYS A 34 -2.92 27.93 5.33
C LYS A 34 -1.84 26.86 5.18
N TRP A 35 -0.71 27.28 4.61
CA TRP A 35 0.52 26.48 4.52
C TRP A 35 1.09 26.07 5.88
N LYS A 36 0.87 26.89 6.92
CA LYS A 36 1.39 26.66 8.28
C LYS A 36 0.27 26.62 9.30
N GLN A 37 0.39 25.66 10.20
CA GLN A 37 -0.37 25.59 11.44
C GLN A 37 -0.03 26.79 12.32
N ASN A 38 -1.05 27.40 12.93
CA ASN A 38 -0.89 28.51 13.86
C ASN A 38 -1.52 28.16 15.21
N LYS A 39 -1.12 28.88 16.26
CA LYS A 39 -1.85 28.86 17.52
C LYS A 39 -3.16 29.62 17.35
N GLY A 40 -4.25 29.04 17.81
CA GLY A 40 -5.56 29.67 17.83
C GLY A 40 -5.53 30.95 18.66
N LYS A 41 -6.15 31.99 18.13
CA LYS A 41 -6.10 33.33 18.74
C LYS A 41 -7.08 33.50 19.90
N ARG A 42 -8.13 32.69 19.92
CA ARG A 42 -9.19 32.73 20.92
C ARG A 42 -9.24 31.43 21.69
N VAL A 43 -9.74 31.53 22.92
CA VAL A 43 -10.03 30.38 23.77
C VAL A 43 -11.10 29.52 23.10
N CYS A 44 -10.91 28.21 23.15
CA CYS A 44 -11.87 27.25 22.67
C CYS A 44 -12.93 26.97 23.73
N GLU A 45 -14.01 27.75 23.70
CA GLU A 45 -15.11 27.68 24.66
C GLU A 45 -15.84 26.32 24.65
N ILE A 46 -15.78 25.59 23.53
CA ILE A 46 -16.35 24.25 23.39
C ILE A 46 -15.62 23.21 24.26
N GLY A 47 -14.38 23.50 24.68
CA GLY A 47 -13.59 22.64 25.59
C GLY A 47 -12.86 21.47 24.92
N PHE A 48 -12.85 21.42 23.58
CA PHE A 48 -12.16 20.37 22.81
C PHE A 48 -11.44 20.97 21.61
N CYS A 49 -10.26 20.47 21.32
CA CYS A 49 -9.57 20.68 20.06
C CYS A 49 -9.74 19.43 19.19
N PHE A 50 -9.71 19.60 17.87
CA PHE A 50 -9.69 18.49 16.95
C PHE A 50 -8.51 18.60 15.98
N ILE A 51 -8.05 17.44 15.52
CA ILE A 51 -7.26 17.30 14.30
C ILE A 51 -7.92 16.23 13.45
N GLY A 52 -8.01 16.48 12.16
CA GLY A 52 -8.55 15.51 11.22
C GLY A 52 -7.95 15.62 9.84
N VAL A 53 -8.45 14.77 8.97
CA VAL A 53 -8.10 14.72 7.56
C VAL A 53 -9.34 15.00 6.73
N ASP A 54 -9.31 16.05 5.92
CA ASP A 54 -10.28 16.27 4.85
C ASP A 54 -9.57 16.27 3.50
N LYS A 55 -10.08 15.52 2.52
CA LYS A 55 -9.53 15.41 1.15
C LYS A 55 -8.00 15.28 1.08
N ASN A 56 -7.43 14.47 1.97
CA ASN A 56 -5.99 14.24 2.10
C ASN A 56 -5.17 15.44 2.63
N GLU A 57 -5.80 16.40 3.28
CA GLU A 57 -5.16 17.50 3.96
C GLU A 57 -5.49 17.49 5.45
N LEU A 58 -4.50 17.90 6.27
CA LEU A 58 -4.68 18.02 7.70
C LEU A 58 -5.44 19.30 8.06
N VAL A 59 -6.52 19.14 8.79
CA VAL A 59 -7.34 20.22 9.35
C VAL A 59 -7.28 20.20 10.86
N GLN A 60 -7.20 21.37 11.47
CA GLN A 60 -7.05 21.54 12.92
C GLN A 60 -7.88 22.73 13.39
N GLY A 61 -8.53 22.60 14.54
CA GLY A 61 -9.24 23.72 15.12
C GLY A 61 -9.83 23.45 16.49
N CYS A 62 -10.61 24.45 16.94
CA CYS A 62 -11.48 24.35 18.11
C CYS A 62 -12.78 23.63 17.75
N GLY A 63 -13.20 22.70 18.60
CA GLY A 63 -14.42 21.94 18.45
C GLY A 63 -14.20 20.45 18.62
N LYS A 64 -15.26 19.69 18.33
CA LYS A 64 -15.23 18.23 18.29
C LYS A 64 -15.31 17.75 16.85
N CYS A 65 -14.74 16.59 16.60
CA CYS A 65 -15.05 15.75 15.46
C CYS A 65 -16.56 15.49 15.42
N THR A 66 -17.22 15.89 14.34
CA THR A 66 -18.61 15.53 14.07
C THR A 66 -18.70 14.83 12.72
N GLU A 67 -19.68 13.94 12.56
CA GLU A 67 -19.89 13.24 11.28
C GLU A 67 -20.18 14.19 10.11
N GLN A 68 -20.71 15.38 10.40
CA GLN A 68 -21.03 16.41 9.40
C GLN A 68 -19.79 17.04 8.74
N GLN A 69 -18.61 16.91 9.36
CA GLN A 69 -17.37 17.51 8.85
C GLN A 69 -16.74 16.70 7.70
N ASN A 70 -17.29 15.53 7.34
CA ASN A 70 -16.79 14.66 6.26
C ASN A 70 -15.27 14.32 6.37
N LEU A 71 -14.74 14.27 7.60
CA LEU A 71 -13.32 13.96 7.84
C LEU A 71 -13.09 12.45 7.78
N THR A 72 -12.08 12.00 7.04
CA THR A 72 -11.73 10.58 6.92
C THR A 72 -11.07 10.02 8.17
N LYS A 73 -10.37 10.88 8.92
CA LYS A 73 -9.87 10.61 10.27
C LYS A 73 -10.11 11.84 11.11
N CYS A 74 -10.48 11.66 12.38
CA CYS A 74 -10.59 12.77 13.30
C CYS A 74 -10.35 12.31 14.75
N ILE A 75 -9.56 13.09 15.49
CA ILE A 75 -9.23 12.84 16.89
C ILE A 75 -9.50 14.11 17.69
N ASN A 76 -10.14 13.94 18.85
CA ASN A 76 -10.39 15.01 19.82
C ASN A 76 -9.36 14.97 20.95
N CYS A 77 -9.05 16.12 21.53
CA CYS A 77 -8.26 16.24 22.75
C CYS A 77 -8.65 17.51 23.53
N SER A 78 -8.29 17.58 24.81
CA SER A 78 -8.81 18.61 25.74
C SER A 78 -7.72 19.38 26.50
N THR A 79 -6.46 19.21 26.16
CA THR A 79 -5.35 19.99 26.76
C THR A 79 -4.90 21.10 25.80
N PRO A 80 -4.31 22.20 26.29
CA PRO A 80 -3.82 23.27 25.42
C PRO A 80 -2.88 22.76 24.33
N LEU A 81 -3.15 23.16 23.08
CA LEU A 81 -2.35 22.84 21.89
C LEU A 81 -2.16 21.33 21.66
N CYS A 82 -3.09 20.49 22.13
CA CYS A 82 -2.98 19.04 22.08
C CYS A 82 -3.14 18.43 20.68
N ASN A 83 -3.77 19.15 19.76
CA ASN A 83 -4.14 18.66 18.44
C ASN A 83 -2.96 18.71 17.46
N THR A 84 -1.79 18.19 17.88
CA THR A 84 -0.57 18.08 17.07
C THR A 84 -0.67 16.93 16.08
N ASN A 85 0.20 16.90 15.08
CA ASN A 85 0.23 15.79 14.10
C ASN A 85 0.59 14.44 14.73
N GLU A 86 1.25 14.45 15.89
CA GLU A 86 1.69 13.27 16.63
C GLU A 86 0.54 12.49 17.26
N ILE A 87 -0.59 13.16 17.52
CA ILE A 87 -1.79 12.49 18.05
C ILE A 87 -2.44 11.57 17.00
N LEU A 88 -2.17 11.82 15.71
CA LEU A 88 -2.49 10.88 14.66
C LEU A 88 -1.47 9.74 14.73
N HIS A 89 -1.96 8.51 14.76
CA HIS A 89 -1.12 7.31 14.81
C HIS A 89 0.06 7.41 13.83
N SER A 90 1.23 6.96 14.29
CA SER A 90 2.44 6.94 13.47
C SER A 90 2.15 6.28 12.11
N PRO A 91 2.59 6.90 11.01
CA PRO A 91 2.28 6.38 9.70
C PRO A 91 2.99 5.04 9.49
N ILE A 92 2.23 4.06 8.99
CA ILE A 92 2.76 2.76 8.56
C ILE A 92 3.84 2.96 7.49
N LYS A 93 4.86 2.11 7.51
CA LYS A 93 5.84 2.03 6.42
C LYS A 93 5.41 0.97 5.42
N CYS A 94 5.46 1.28 4.13
CA CYS A 94 5.14 0.35 3.06
C CYS A 94 6.32 0.17 2.11
N PHE A 95 6.37 -0.96 1.42
CA PHE A 95 7.15 -1.04 0.20
C PHE A 95 6.51 -0.15 -0.87
N HIS A 96 7.35 0.53 -1.63
CA HIS A 96 6.97 1.38 -2.74
C HIS A 96 7.68 0.93 -4.02
N GLN A 97 6.88 0.51 -4.99
CA GLN A 97 7.36 0.08 -6.30
C GLN A 97 6.33 0.48 -7.34
N ASN A 98 6.78 1.13 -8.41
CA ASN A 98 5.95 1.45 -9.56
C ASN A 98 6.20 0.46 -10.70
N THR A 99 5.24 0.33 -11.60
CA THR A 99 5.26 -0.53 -12.79
C THR A 99 6.33 -0.15 -13.83
N ASN A 100 7.00 0.99 -13.68
CA ASN A 100 8.03 1.52 -14.60
C ASN A 100 9.45 1.01 -14.31
N PHE A 101 9.63 -0.20 -13.79
CA PHE A 101 10.94 -0.83 -13.49
C PHE A 101 11.85 -0.03 -12.54
N GLN A 102 11.28 0.90 -11.76
CA GLN A 102 12.04 1.61 -10.74
C GLN A 102 12.39 0.65 -9.60
N GLN A 103 13.55 0.90 -8.97
CA GLN A 103 13.98 0.12 -7.82
C GLN A 103 12.97 0.24 -6.69
N LYS A 104 12.68 -0.89 -6.05
CA LYS A 104 11.82 -0.96 -4.87
C LYS A 104 12.42 -0.11 -3.75
N THR A 105 11.60 0.76 -3.17
CA THR A 105 11.98 1.65 -2.07
C THR A 105 11.10 1.42 -0.86
N ASN A 106 11.55 1.90 0.29
CA ASN A 106 10.78 1.91 1.52
C ASN A 106 10.20 3.31 1.72
N LYS A 107 8.90 3.41 1.96
CA LYS A 107 8.20 4.69 2.11
C LYS A 107 7.41 4.72 3.40
N THR A 108 7.65 5.72 4.24
CA THR A 108 6.73 6.08 5.32
C THR A 108 5.50 6.73 4.69
N CYS A 109 4.33 6.22 5.00
CA CYS A 109 3.09 6.76 4.44
C CYS A 109 2.73 8.12 5.01
N HIS A 110 1.83 8.82 4.33
CA HIS A 110 1.16 9.95 4.95
C HIS A 110 0.22 9.44 6.06
N HIS A 111 0.03 10.20 7.14
CA HIS A 111 -0.86 9.85 8.28
C HIS A 111 -2.32 9.52 7.89
N ILE A 112 -2.70 9.83 6.66
CA ILE A 112 -4.02 9.53 6.09
C ILE A 112 -4.14 8.03 5.82
N TYR A 113 -3.05 7.38 5.45
CA TYR A 113 -3.02 5.96 5.16
C TYR A 113 -2.63 5.18 6.41
N ASP A 114 -3.44 4.18 6.74
CA ASP A 114 -3.22 3.20 7.81
C ASP A 114 -2.85 1.80 7.26
N SER A 115 -2.68 1.71 5.94
CA SER A 115 -2.55 0.46 5.21
C SER A 115 -1.58 0.59 4.05
N CYS A 116 -1.15 -0.56 3.55
CA CYS A 116 -0.40 -0.72 2.32
C CYS A 116 -1.20 -1.59 1.36
N TYR A 117 -0.94 -1.44 0.06
CA TYR A 117 -1.38 -2.41 -0.94
C TYR A 117 -0.21 -2.95 -1.75
N ILE A 118 -0.45 -4.12 -2.30
CA ILE A 118 0.30 -4.68 -3.42
C ILE A 118 -0.70 -5.07 -4.51
N ALA A 119 -0.36 -4.81 -5.76
CA ALA A 119 -1.17 -5.15 -6.91
C ALA A 119 -0.32 -5.69 -8.08
N ARG A 120 -0.98 -6.40 -9.00
CA ARG A 120 -0.44 -6.67 -10.33
C ARG A 120 -1.30 -6.01 -11.39
N ASP A 121 -0.65 -5.35 -12.34
CA ASP A 121 -1.32 -4.82 -13.52
C ASP A 121 -1.63 -5.93 -14.54
N ILE A 122 -2.26 -5.56 -15.65
CA ILE A 122 -2.61 -6.49 -16.74
C ILE A 122 -1.38 -7.13 -17.42
N PHE A 123 -0.19 -6.54 -17.24
CA PHE A 123 1.08 -7.03 -17.76
C PHE A 123 1.87 -7.79 -16.68
N TRP A 124 1.23 -8.16 -15.57
CA TRP A 124 1.83 -8.89 -14.45
C TRP A 124 2.92 -8.14 -13.68
N ARG A 125 3.06 -6.83 -13.91
CA ARG A 125 4.01 -5.97 -13.20
C ARG A 125 3.49 -5.66 -11.81
N VAL A 126 4.38 -5.67 -10.84
CA VAL A 126 4.05 -5.41 -9.43
C VAL A 126 4.00 -3.90 -9.18
N GLU A 127 2.95 -3.47 -8.50
CA GLU A 127 2.84 -2.15 -7.88
C GLU A 127 2.67 -2.31 -6.37
N GLN A 128 3.41 -1.54 -5.59
CA GLN A 128 3.35 -1.51 -4.13
C GLN A 128 3.25 -0.06 -3.68
N ASN A 129 2.31 0.26 -2.79
CA ASN A 129 2.17 1.62 -2.28
C ASN A 129 1.40 1.68 -0.95
N CYS A 130 1.29 2.89 -0.41
CA CYS A 130 0.41 3.22 0.71
C CYS A 130 -1.07 3.25 0.27
N GLY A 131 -1.95 2.84 1.18
CA GLY A 131 -3.40 3.01 1.07
C GLY A 131 -4.17 1.79 0.58
N GLU A 132 -5.40 2.07 0.13
CA GLU A 132 -6.34 1.08 -0.38
C GLU A 132 -5.96 0.58 -1.77
N CYS A 133 -6.49 -0.58 -2.14
CA CYS A 133 -6.37 -1.13 -3.48
C CYS A 133 -7.04 -0.23 -4.53
N PRO A 134 -6.29 0.30 -5.52
CA PRO A 134 -6.89 1.03 -6.62
C PRO A 134 -7.86 0.17 -7.44
N THR A 135 -9.01 0.73 -7.82
CA THR A 135 -10.07 0.02 -8.59
C THR A 135 -9.61 -0.50 -9.95
N LYS A 136 -8.53 0.07 -10.51
CA LYS A 136 -7.91 -0.39 -11.77
C LYS A 136 -7.29 -1.80 -11.67
N TYR A 137 -7.00 -2.29 -10.48
CA TYR A 137 -6.33 -3.58 -10.29
C TYR A 137 -7.32 -4.68 -9.91
N LYS A 138 -7.42 -5.72 -10.75
CA LYS A 138 -8.17 -6.95 -10.42
C LYS A 138 -7.45 -7.80 -9.38
N ASN A 139 -6.11 -7.84 -9.44
CA ASN A 139 -5.26 -8.60 -8.53
C ASN A 139 -4.59 -7.65 -7.55
N CYS A 140 -5.25 -7.34 -6.45
CA CYS A 140 -4.73 -6.45 -5.41
C CYS A 140 -5.03 -6.99 -4.01
N VAL A 141 -4.06 -6.84 -3.10
CA VAL A 141 -4.19 -7.21 -1.69
C VAL A 141 -3.79 -6.03 -0.83
N LYS A 142 -4.67 -5.67 0.10
CA LYS A 142 -4.44 -4.69 1.16
C LYS A 142 -3.90 -5.39 2.41
N CYS A 143 -3.03 -4.73 3.15
CA CYS A 143 -2.59 -5.15 4.48
C CYS A 143 -2.38 -3.94 5.40
N ASN A 144 -2.55 -4.13 6.70
CA ASN A 144 -2.36 -3.11 7.73
C ASN A 144 -1.84 -3.68 9.06
N ASN A 145 -1.39 -4.94 9.06
CA ASN A 145 -1.00 -5.68 10.25
C ASN A 145 0.41 -5.35 10.75
N SER A 146 1.28 -4.80 9.92
CA SER A 146 2.64 -4.40 10.29
C SER A 146 3.26 -3.48 9.25
N ASP A 147 4.36 -2.81 9.63
CA ASP A 147 5.26 -2.18 8.65
C ASP A 147 5.70 -3.20 7.58
N PHE A 148 5.81 -2.72 6.35
CA PHE A 148 6.23 -3.46 5.16
C PHE A 148 5.41 -4.73 4.90
N CYS A 149 4.13 -4.72 5.30
CA CYS A 149 3.25 -5.88 5.16
C CYS A 149 3.00 -6.27 3.70
N ASN A 150 3.10 -5.33 2.75
CA ASN A 150 2.69 -5.50 1.35
C ASN A 150 3.71 -6.30 0.52
N LYS A 151 4.13 -7.46 0.99
CA LYS A 151 5.11 -8.34 0.36
C LYS A 151 4.56 -9.01 -0.90
N GLU A 152 5.44 -9.31 -1.85
CA GLU A 152 5.08 -10.00 -3.11
C GLU A 152 4.44 -11.37 -2.90
N SER A 153 4.77 -12.05 -1.81
CA SER A 153 4.17 -13.33 -1.42
C SER A 153 2.67 -13.27 -1.18
N LEU A 154 2.09 -12.08 -0.99
CA LEU A 154 0.65 -11.92 -0.79
C LEU A 154 -0.17 -12.06 -2.07
N ILE A 155 0.44 -11.89 -3.25
CA ILE A 155 -0.23 -12.11 -4.52
C ILE A 155 0.22 -13.46 -5.07
N PRO A 156 -0.70 -14.43 -5.25
CA PRO A 156 -0.38 -15.72 -5.84
C PRO A 156 0.28 -15.54 -7.21
N LEU A 157 1.43 -16.18 -7.41
CA LEU A 157 1.94 -16.42 -8.75
C LEU A 157 0.96 -17.38 -9.41
N ILE A 158 0.41 -17.04 -10.58
CA ILE A 158 -0.24 -18.06 -11.39
C ILE A 158 0.86 -19.03 -11.81
N THR A 159 1.00 -20.12 -11.05
CA THR A 159 1.66 -21.32 -11.55
C THR A 159 0.79 -21.77 -12.70
N THR A 160 1.21 -21.50 -13.93
CA THR A 160 0.68 -22.23 -15.07
C THR A 160 1.05 -23.68 -14.84
N ASN A 161 0.14 -24.42 -14.21
CA ASN A 161 0.20 -25.88 -14.20
C ASN A 161 0.18 -26.25 -15.67
N LYS A 162 1.37 -26.53 -16.20
CA LYS A 162 1.57 -27.20 -17.46
C LYS A 162 0.87 -28.53 -17.27
N ILE A 163 -0.38 -28.60 -17.71
CA ILE A 163 -1.12 -29.86 -17.80
C ILE A 163 -0.35 -30.67 -18.83
N THR A 164 0.65 -31.42 -18.38
CA THR A 164 1.14 -32.57 -19.11
C THR A 164 -0.04 -33.52 -19.16
N LYS A 165 -0.83 -33.43 -20.23
CA LYS A 165 -1.66 -34.53 -20.71
C LYS A 165 -0.71 -35.67 -21.01
N THR A 166 -0.36 -36.45 -19.99
CA THR A 166 0.21 -37.77 -20.18
C THR A 166 -0.92 -38.60 -20.77
N SER A 167 -0.92 -38.72 -22.10
CA SER A 167 -1.71 -39.74 -22.78
C SER A 167 -1.30 -41.10 -22.20
N LEU A 168 -2.15 -41.66 -21.34
CA LEU A 168 -2.06 -43.06 -20.94
C LEU A 168 -2.39 -43.90 -22.17
N ILE A 169 -1.40 -44.15 -23.00
CA ILE A 169 -1.46 -45.22 -23.99
C ILE A 169 -1.26 -46.52 -23.21
N THR A 170 -2.36 -47.15 -22.82
CA THR A 170 -2.36 -48.48 -22.23
C THR A 170 -2.18 -49.51 -23.36
N THR A 171 -0.94 -49.79 -23.74
CA THR A 171 -0.64 -50.93 -24.63
C THR A 171 -0.59 -52.20 -23.79
N THR A 172 -1.63 -53.02 -23.90
CA THR A 172 -1.67 -54.38 -23.36
C THR A 172 -0.78 -55.27 -24.22
N ILE A 173 0.33 -55.77 -23.67
CA ILE A 173 1.07 -56.89 -24.25
C ILE A 173 1.04 -58.03 -23.24
N LYS A 174 0.34 -59.11 -23.61
CA LYS A 174 0.31 -60.39 -22.89
C LYS A 174 1.59 -61.20 -23.16
N ASN A 175 2.12 -61.75 -22.08
CA ASN A 175 2.90 -62.99 -21.92
C ASN A 175 4.27 -63.14 -22.61
N LYS A 176 5.33 -63.36 -21.82
CA LYS A 176 5.83 -64.72 -21.47
C LYS A 176 6.89 -64.68 -20.36
N GLU A 177 6.91 -65.73 -19.55
CA GLU A 177 7.74 -65.98 -18.37
C GLU A 177 9.26 -66.00 -18.63
N ASN A 178 10.07 -65.53 -17.67
CA ASN A 178 11.09 -66.34 -16.95
C ASN A 178 12.00 -65.53 -15.99
N LYS A 179 11.94 -65.91 -14.72
CA LYS A 179 13.01 -66.15 -13.72
C LYS A 179 14.27 -65.23 -13.55
N THR A 180 14.47 -64.84 -12.27
CA THR A 180 15.70 -64.76 -11.43
C THR A 180 16.66 -63.54 -11.41
N ILE A 181 16.70 -62.89 -10.24
CA ILE A 181 17.82 -62.43 -9.35
C ILE A 181 18.98 -61.56 -9.92
N SER A 182 19.19 -60.35 -9.35
CA SER A 182 20.39 -59.89 -8.59
C SER A 182 20.67 -58.38 -8.68
N ARG A 183 21.23 -57.82 -7.58
CA ARG A 183 21.76 -56.45 -7.39
C ARG A 183 22.95 -56.12 -8.30
N LYS A 184 23.09 -54.83 -8.73
CA LYS A 184 24.25 -53.94 -8.41
C LYS A 184 24.19 -52.55 -9.12
N SER A 185 24.49 -51.54 -8.29
CA SER A 185 25.22 -50.26 -8.49
C SER A 185 25.31 -49.52 -9.85
N LEU A 186 25.05 -48.21 -9.75
CA LEU A 186 25.88 -47.05 -10.17
C LEU A 186 26.34 -46.95 -11.63
N ALA A 187 25.87 -45.92 -12.35
CA ALA A 187 26.72 -44.87 -12.95
C ALA A 187 25.91 -43.91 -13.84
N ASN A 188 26.30 -42.65 -13.72
CA ASN A 188 25.84 -41.48 -14.44
C ASN A 188 26.37 -41.46 -15.88
N SER A 189 25.56 -41.01 -16.85
CA SER A 189 25.97 -40.23 -18.04
C SER A 189 24.84 -40.27 -19.08
N ASN A 190 24.16 -39.14 -19.31
CA ASN A 190 23.41 -38.95 -20.56
C ASN A 190 23.84 -37.65 -21.23
N LYS A 191 24.61 -37.85 -22.30
CA LYS A 191 25.01 -36.89 -23.33
C LYS A 191 23.75 -36.47 -24.11
N PHE A 192 23.29 -35.23 -23.94
CA PHE A 192 22.20 -34.68 -24.75
C PHE A 192 22.74 -34.25 -26.12
N LYS A 193 22.39 -34.98 -27.19
CA LYS A 193 22.47 -34.49 -28.57
C LYS A 193 21.17 -33.75 -28.88
N ILE A 194 21.25 -32.42 -29.07
CA ILE A 194 20.12 -31.60 -29.51
C ILE A 194 20.04 -31.68 -31.04
N ASN A 195 18.89 -32.12 -31.55
CA ASN A 195 18.60 -32.19 -32.98
C ASN A 195 18.23 -30.78 -33.48
N ALA A 196 19.10 -30.18 -34.30
CA ALA A 196 18.98 -28.80 -34.79
C ALA A 196 17.82 -28.57 -35.80
N GLY A 197 17.08 -29.61 -36.19
CA GLY A 197 16.04 -29.52 -37.22
C GLY A 197 14.75 -28.80 -36.80
N ILE A 198 14.42 -28.76 -35.51
CA ILE A 198 13.13 -28.20 -35.03
C ILE A 198 13.21 -26.67 -34.88
N PHE A 199 14.40 -26.11 -34.65
CA PHE A 199 14.57 -24.67 -34.40
C PHE A 199 14.42 -23.83 -35.68
N LEU A 200 14.71 -24.39 -36.85
CA LEU A 200 14.61 -23.68 -38.13
C LEU A 200 13.16 -23.53 -38.63
N ILE A 201 12.26 -24.46 -38.26
CA ILE A 201 10.85 -24.40 -38.67
C ILE A 201 10.13 -23.24 -37.96
N PHE A 202 10.41 -23.01 -36.68
CA PHE A 202 9.79 -21.90 -35.93
C PHE A 202 10.26 -20.52 -36.40
N ILE A 203 11.48 -20.39 -36.93
CA ILE A 203 11.98 -19.12 -37.46
C ILE A 203 11.31 -18.80 -38.81
N PHE A 204 11.04 -19.81 -39.64
CA PHE A 204 10.42 -19.62 -40.96
C PHE A 204 8.95 -19.14 -40.84
N GLU A 205 8.17 -19.71 -39.92
CA GLU A 205 6.78 -19.30 -39.65
C GLU A 205 6.67 -17.87 -39.12
N LEU A 206 7.64 -17.44 -38.31
CA LEU A 206 7.67 -16.09 -37.72
C LEU A 206 8.01 -15.02 -38.77
N ILE A 207 8.85 -15.36 -39.77
CA ILE A 207 9.21 -14.45 -40.86
C ILE A 207 8.02 -14.27 -41.83
N ILE A 208 7.29 -15.34 -42.16
CA ILE A 208 6.11 -15.25 -43.04
C ILE A 208 5.03 -14.37 -42.41
N SER A 209 4.77 -14.56 -41.11
CA SER A 209 3.79 -13.75 -40.36
C SER A 209 4.16 -12.26 -40.30
N PHE A 210 5.47 -11.94 -40.31
CA PHE A 210 5.96 -10.57 -40.29
C PHE A 210 5.83 -9.87 -41.65
N PHE A 211 5.98 -10.61 -42.76
CA PHE A 211 5.81 -10.07 -44.11
C PHE A 211 4.34 -9.81 -44.46
N ASP A 212 3.41 -10.64 -43.98
CA ASP A 212 1.97 -10.42 -44.19
C ASP A 212 1.44 -9.20 -43.42
N TYR A 213 2.06 -8.86 -42.28
CA TYR A 213 1.69 -7.68 -41.48
C TYR A 213 2.15 -6.35 -42.09
N ILE A 214 3.24 -6.34 -42.86
CA ILE A 214 3.78 -5.11 -43.49
C ILE A 214 3.05 -4.75 -44.79
N ARG A 215 2.21 -5.64 -45.33
CA ARG A 215 1.53 -5.47 -46.63
C ARG A 215 0.08 -4.98 -46.53
N LEU A 216 -0.34 -4.49 -45.36
CA LEU A 216 -1.67 -3.92 -45.07
C LEU A 216 -1.59 -2.43 -44.73
#